data_AF-A0A835GEH3-F1
#
_entry.id   AF-A0A835GEH3-F1
#
_cell.length_a   1.000
_cell.length_b   1.000
_cell.length_c   1.000
_cell.angle_alpha   90.00
_cell.angle_beta   90.00
_cell.angle_gamma   90.00
#
_symmetry.space_group_name_H-M   'P 1'
#
loop_
_entity.id
_entity.type
_entity.pdbx_description
1 polymer ?
#
loop_
_entity_poly.entity_id
_entity_poly.type
_entity_poly.pdbx_seq_one_letter_code
_entity_poly.pdbx_strand_id
1 'polypeptide(L)'
;MTQTQLVFEQSERGGLLLLRGGYQHNKKRENKNGTTVWCCVKWQTRKCRGRVVTKNNLVVSDDPHTCQPNFAANIIKKQLNQCRKLAATKSDPIPTWYPFYQLYTIHGDLGSSEETSNVVPLVYALLLNKKQATYEILFQIIKSQVPDWNPKKFQSDYEAAAMNAMQKIMPNCKIVGCYFHFKSALRKKAKELKLNKNPVHKAHVAICGALSLLPQHLISDGYLYIMEDCSNNGQILAFNDYFVNAWIESSFFGKWSFYGERFRTTNHLEGWHSKLNKGISNAKPSFIKFLDLLLKNIKEFDLKIKQFEQGIPISYRNKNVIDFDKRLAHIITQHQNCEITLGHCLEKICNLTWWREGGVGDANIVGWRRLGGEGSERA
;
A
#
# COMPACT_ATOMS: atom_id res chain seq x y z
N MET A 1 -28.87 38.81 -18.13
CA MET A 1 -28.56 37.48 -18.71
C MET A 1 -27.12 37.50 -19.19
N THR A 2 -26.19 36.94 -18.44
CA THR A 2 -24.76 36.89 -18.80
C THR A 2 -24.54 36.00 -20.02
N GLN A 3 -24.16 36.59 -21.16
CA GLN A 3 -23.72 35.84 -22.33
C GLN A 3 -22.55 34.92 -21.93
N THR A 4 -22.81 33.61 -21.91
CA THR A 4 -21.78 32.62 -21.60
C THR A 4 -20.77 32.61 -22.75
N GLN A 5 -19.54 33.04 -22.47
CA GLN A 5 -18.43 33.05 -23.42
C GLN A 5 -18.24 31.68 -24.08
N LEU A 6 -18.12 31.65 -25.41
CA LEU A 6 -17.85 30.41 -26.15
C LEU A 6 -16.44 29.92 -25.86
N VAL A 7 -16.30 28.65 -25.53
CA VAL A 7 -15.01 28.01 -25.26
C VAL A 7 -14.68 27.06 -26.40
N PHE A 8 -13.60 27.36 -27.14
CA PHE A 8 -13.12 26.54 -28.24
C PHE A 8 -11.86 25.79 -27.84
N GLU A 9 -11.81 24.51 -28.20
CA GLU A 9 -10.76 23.57 -27.86
C GLU A 9 -10.41 22.68 -29.06
N GLN A 10 -9.31 21.92 -28.96
CA GLN A 10 -8.95 20.92 -29.97
C GLN A 10 -9.48 19.52 -29.61
N SER A 11 -9.92 18.79 -30.62
CA SER A 11 -10.23 17.37 -30.53
C SER A 11 -8.95 16.52 -30.56
N GLU A 12 -9.07 15.21 -30.28
CA GLU A 12 -7.94 14.28 -30.33
C GLU A 12 -7.31 14.12 -31.71
N ARG A 13 -8.06 14.44 -32.78
CA ARG A 13 -7.59 14.37 -34.16
C ARG A 13 -7.24 15.76 -34.73
N GLY A 14 -7.05 16.77 -33.87
CA GLY A 14 -6.69 18.14 -34.25
C GLY A 14 -7.83 19.02 -34.75
N GLY A 15 -9.03 18.48 -34.98
CA GLY A 15 -10.21 19.27 -35.37
C GLY A 15 -10.73 20.19 -34.26
N LEU A 16 -11.44 21.26 -34.63
CA LEU A 16 -11.98 22.25 -33.70
C LEU A 16 -13.23 21.76 -32.97
N LEU A 17 -13.27 22.00 -31.66
CA LEU A 17 -14.32 21.56 -30.74
C LEU A 17 -14.88 22.77 -29.99
N LEU A 18 -16.20 22.89 -29.92
CA LEU A 18 -16.90 23.86 -29.10
C LEU A 18 -17.39 23.19 -27.79
N LEU A 19 -17.11 23.81 -26.65
CA LEU A 19 -17.59 23.39 -25.33
C LEU A 19 -18.67 24.37 -24.86
N ARG A 20 -19.90 23.88 -24.65
CA ARG A 20 -21.02 24.73 -24.22
C ARG A 20 -22.08 23.96 -23.46
N GLY A 21 -22.54 24.50 -22.32
CA GLY A 21 -23.68 23.96 -21.56
C GLY A 21 -23.51 22.51 -21.09
N GLY A 22 -22.28 22.07 -20.84
CA GLY A 22 -21.96 20.66 -20.52
C GLY A 22 -21.92 19.73 -21.73
N TYR A 23 -22.07 20.25 -22.96
CA TYR A 23 -21.95 19.51 -24.20
C TYR A 23 -20.65 19.85 -24.94
N GLN A 24 -20.29 18.96 -25.86
CA GLN A 24 -19.16 19.11 -26.78
C GLN A 24 -19.67 18.97 -28.21
N HIS A 25 -19.20 19.84 -29.11
CA HIS A 25 -19.63 19.87 -30.50
C HIS A 25 -18.43 19.96 -31.44
N ASN A 26 -18.37 19.10 -32.45
CA ASN A 26 -17.38 19.20 -33.52
C ASN A 26 -17.83 20.23 -34.57
N LYS A 27 -16.89 21.03 -35.10
CA LYS A 27 -17.16 21.87 -36.27
C LYS A 27 -17.54 20.97 -37.45
N LYS A 28 -18.73 21.17 -38.02
CA LYS A 28 -19.22 20.40 -39.17
C LYS A 28 -18.99 21.13 -40.48
N ARG A 29 -19.32 22.42 -40.53
CA ARG A 29 -19.11 23.27 -41.70
C ARG A 29 -19.16 24.74 -41.32
N GLU A 30 -18.64 25.55 -42.21
CA GLU A 30 -18.76 27.00 -42.20
C GLU A 30 -19.49 27.42 -43.48
N ASN A 31 -20.52 28.25 -43.33
CA ASN A 31 -21.37 28.69 -44.43
C ASN A 31 -20.84 30.01 -45.00
N LYS A 32 -21.13 30.30 -46.27
CA LYS A 32 -20.71 31.53 -46.97
C LYS A 32 -21.13 32.83 -46.26
N ASN A 33 -22.19 32.80 -45.46
CA ASN A 33 -22.70 33.94 -44.69
C ASN A 33 -21.95 34.18 -43.36
N GLY A 34 -20.85 33.48 -43.11
CA GLY A 34 -20.01 33.59 -41.90
C GLY A 34 -20.54 32.82 -40.69
N THR A 35 -21.60 32.03 -40.83
CA THR A 35 -22.09 31.16 -39.73
C THR A 35 -21.35 29.84 -39.71
N THR A 36 -20.96 29.37 -38.53
CA THR A 36 -20.38 28.04 -38.32
C THR A 36 -21.39 27.11 -37.66
N VAL A 37 -21.53 25.90 -38.19
CA VAL A 37 -22.41 24.85 -37.66
C VAL A 37 -21.58 23.83 -36.89
N TRP A 38 -21.98 23.60 -35.65
CA TRP A 38 -21.37 22.65 -34.72
C TRP A 38 -22.36 21.53 -34.42
N CYS A 39 -21.90 20.28 -34.41
CA CYS A 39 -22.76 19.12 -34.14
C CYS A 39 -22.28 18.37 -32.91
N CYS A 40 -23.21 17.92 -32.07
CA CYS A 40 -22.90 17.17 -30.87
C CYS A 40 -22.00 15.96 -31.17
N VAL A 41 -20.93 15.79 -30.40
CA VAL A 41 -19.99 14.66 -30.55
C VAL A 41 -20.67 13.30 -30.33
N LYS A 42 -21.80 13.27 -29.62
CA LYS A 42 -22.57 12.05 -29.35
C LYS A 42 -23.55 11.68 -30.46
N TRP A 43 -23.54 12.36 -31.61
CA TRP A 43 -24.36 12.00 -32.77
C TRP A 43 -24.17 10.54 -33.19
N GLN A 44 -22.93 10.09 -33.35
CA GLN A 44 -22.67 8.73 -33.83
C GLN A 44 -23.07 7.66 -32.80
N THR A 45 -22.77 7.90 -31.53
CA THR A 45 -22.95 6.90 -30.45
C THR A 45 -24.35 6.90 -29.84
N ARG A 46 -25.05 8.04 -29.81
CA ARG A 46 -26.37 8.20 -29.15
C ARG A 46 -27.42 8.84 -30.04
N LYS A 47 -27.15 8.99 -31.34
CA LYS A 47 -28.04 9.63 -32.33
C LYS A 47 -28.52 11.03 -31.89
N CYS A 48 -27.73 11.71 -31.05
CA CYS A 48 -28.06 13.02 -30.52
C CYS A 48 -27.97 14.07 -31.63
N ARG A 49 -29.11 14.73 -31.92
CA ARG A 49 -29.24 15.70 -33.01
C ARG A 49 -28.88 17.15 -32.63
N GLY A 50 -28.45 17.39 -31.38
CA GLY A 50 -28.12 18.74 -30.89
C GLY A 50 -27.05 19.43 -31.74
N ARG A 51 -27.30 20.70 -32.08
CA ARG A 51 -26.44 21.53 -32.92
C ARG A 51 -26.39 22.92 -32.34
N VAL A 52 -25.26 23.59 -32.56
CA VAL A 52 -25.10 25.00 -32.25
C VAL A 52 -24.69 25.69 -33.53
N VAL A 53 -25.26 26.85 -33.81
CA VAL A 53 -24.83 27.71 -34.90
C VAL A 53 -24.24 28.97 -34.28
N THR A 54 -23.04 29.36 -34.72
CA THR A 54 -22.36 30.55 -34.20
C THR A 54 -22.01 31.51 -35.32
N LYS A 55 -22.00 32.82 -35.05
CA LYS A 55 -21.50 33.87 -35.95
C LYS A 55 -20.79 34.91 -35.11
N ASN A 56 -19.58 35.34 -35.51
CA ASN A 56 -18.80 36.35 -34.79
C ASN A 56 -18.70 36.09 -33.27
N ASN A 57 -18.38 34.84 -32.88
CA ASN A 57 -18.32 34.38 -31.47
C ASN A 57 -19.61 34.50 -30.66
N LEU A 58 -20.76 34.71 -31.30
CA LEU A 58 -22.07 34.68 -30.68
C LEU A 58 -22.86 33.45 -31.12
N VAL A 59 -23.72 32.96 -30.24
CA VAL A 59 -24.64 31.87 -30.54
C VAL A 59 -25.83 32.44 -31.31
N VAL A 60 -26.06 31.91 -32.51
CA VAL A 60 -27.19 32.24 -33.37
C VAL A 60 -28.34 31.25 -33.13
N SER A 61 -28.03 29.97 -32.95
CA SER A 61 -29.01 28.96 -32.55
C SER A 61 -28.37 27.88 -31.69
N ASP A 62 -29.16 27.28 -30.81
CA ASP A 62 -28.75 26.22 -29.87
C ASP A 62 -29.88 25.19 -29.81
N ASP A 63 -29.79 24.17 -30.64
CA ASP A 63 -30.81 23.13 -30.77
C ASP A 63 -30.77 22.20 -29.55
N PRO A 64 -31.94 21.73 -29.05
CA PRO A 64 -32.00 20.88 -27.88
C PRO A 64 -31.26 19.56 -28.05
N HIS A 65 -30.73 19.07 -26.94
CA HIS A 65 -29.99 17.81 -26.87
C HIS A 65 -30.88 16.68 -26.32
N THR A 66 -30.75 15.49 -26.91
CA THR A 66 -31.30 14.24 -26.35
C THR A 66 -30.33 13.52 -25.42
N CYS A 67 -29.06 13.95 -25.38
CA CYS A 67 -28.07 13.42 -24.44
C CYS A 67 -28.01 14.28 -23.17
N GLN A 68 -27.59 13.69 -22.06
CA GLN A 68 -27.39 14.41 -20.81
C GLN A 68 -26.11 15.26 -20.86
N PRO A 69 -26.10 16.47 -20.27
CA PRO A 69 -24.91 17.31 -20.18
C PRO A 69 -23.88 16.68 -19.25
N ASN A 70 -22.60 16.85 -19.57
CA ASN A 70 -21.48 16.37 -18.77
C ASN A 70 -20.43 17.49 -18.60
N PHE A 71 -20.64 18.32 -17.59
CA PHE A 71 -19.77 19.44 -17.27
C PHE A 71 -18.34 19.00 -16.91
N ALA A 72 -18.20 17.87 -16.18
CA ALA A 72 -16.90 17.32 -15.82
C ALA A 72 -16.07 16.97 -17.06
N ALA A 73 -16.69 16.37 -18.09
CA ALA A 73 -16.02 16.05 -19.34
C ALA A 73 -15.48 17.31 -20.05
N ASN A 74 -16.19 18.45 -19.97
CA ASN A 74 -15.73 19.72 -20.53
C ASN A 74 -14.53 20.28 -19.76
N ILE A 75 -14.58 20.26 -18.43
CA ILE A 75 -13.47 20.69 -17.57
C ILE A 75 -12.23 19.85 -17.87
N ILE A 76 -12.38 18.51 -17.91
CA ILE A 76 -11.29 17.59 -18.23
C ILE A 76 -10.70 17.88 -19.61
N LYS A 77 -11.55 18.09 -20.64
CA LYS A 77 -11.09 18.36 -22.00
C LYS A 77 -10.28 19.66 -22.09
N LYS A 78 -10.74 20.72 -21.43
CA LYS A 78 -10.03 21.99 -21.32
C LYS A 78 -8.67 21.81 -20.65
N GLN A 79 -8.64 21.15 -19.50
CA GLN A 79 -7.40 20.94 -18.76
C GLN A 79 -6.39 20.08 -19.53
N LEU A 80 -6.86 19.00 -20.18
CA LEU A 80 -6.01 18.15 -21.03
C LEU A 80 -5.36 18.92 -22.18
N ASN A 81 -6.12 19.78 -22.85
CA ASN A 81 -5.57 20.60 -23.93
C ASN A 81 -4.61 21.67 -23.43
N GLN A 82 -4.85 22.25 -22.25
CA GLN A 82 -3.86 23.12 -21.61
C GLN A 82 -2.56 22.36 -21.33
N CYS A 83 -2.64 21.17 -20.73
CA CYS A 83 -1.46 20.32 -20.51
C CYS A 83 -0.72 20.00 -21.81
N ARG A 84 -1.44 19.70 -22.90
CA ARG A 84 -0.84 19.46 -24.23
C ARG A 84 -0.12 20.68 -24.79
N LYS A 85 -0.73 21.87 -24.68
CA LYS A 85 -0.09 23.12 -25.11
C LYS A 85 1.19 23.38 -24.33
N LEU A 86 1.13 23.25 -22.99
CA LEU A 86 2.29 23.40 -22.11
C LEU A 86 3.41 22.39 -22.43
N ALA A 87 3.04 21.14 -22.76
CA ALA A 87 3.99 20.12 -23.16
C ALA A 87 4.62 20.41 -24.53
N ALA A 88 3.86 20.97 -25.48
CA ALA A 88 4.36 21.33 -26.81
C ALA A 88 5.30 22.56 -26.80
N THR A 89 5.16 23.46 -25.82
CA THR A 89 6.01 24.65 -25.67
C THR A 89 7.31 24.39 -24.93
N LYS A 90 7.42 23.27 -24.20
CA LYS A 90 8.69 22.86 -23.59
C LYS A 90 9.55 22.19 -24.65
N SER A 91 10.72 22.76 -24.93
CA SER A 91 11.76 22.16 -25.77
C SER A 91 12.44 20.96 -25.10
N ASP A 92 12.09 20.67 -23.85
CA ASP A 92 12.55 19.47 -23.16
C ASP A 92 12.02 18.26 -23.93
N PRO A 93 12.89 17.32 -24.37
CA PRO A 93 12.44 16.10 -25.00
C PRO A 93 11.40 15.44 -24.09
N ILE A 94 10.20 15.16 -24.63
CA ILE A 94 9.19 14.35 -23.92
C ILE A 94 9.93 13.11 -23.47
N PRO A 95 10.13 12.91 -22.17
CA PRO A 95 11.01 11.86 -21.77
C PRO A 95 10.40 10.54 -22.17
N THR A 96 11.16 9.74 -22.94
CA THR A 96 10.77 8.39 -23.33
C THR A 96 10.74 7.43 -22.14
N TRP A 97 11.15 7.89 -20.95
CA TRP A 97 11.01 7.18 -19.69
C TRP A 97 9.59 7.30 -19.12
N TYR A 98 9.07 6.18 -18.60
CA TYR A 98 7.83 6.15 -17.84
C TYR A 98 7.90 7.19 -16.73
N PRO A 99 6.99 8.20 -16.71
CA PRO A 99 7.13 9.36 -15.82
C PRO A 99 7.04 9.00 -14.34
N PHE A 100 6.62 7.78 -14.02
CA PHE A 100 6.44 7.31 -12.66
C PHE A 100 7.00 5.90 -12.54
N TYR A 101 7.77 5.67 -11.49
CA TYR A 101 8.37 4.39 -11.16
C TYR A 101 7.37 3.46 -10.45
N GLN A 102 6.51 4.00 -9.60
CA GLN A 102 5.56 3.22 -8.82
C GLN A 102 4.31 4.01 -8.43
N LEU A 103 3.21 3.29 -8.21
CA LEU A 103 2.10 3.75 -7.40
C LEU A 103 2.40 3.44 -5.94
N TYR A 104 2.49 4.48 -5.11
CA TYR A 104 2.58 4.39 -3.66
C TYR A 104 1.23 4.73 -3.05
N THR A 105 0.77 3.93 -2.09
CA THR A 105 -0.51 4.18 -1.40
C THR A 105 -0.33 4.25 0.09
N ILE A 106 -1.09 5.15 0.73
CA ILE A 106 -1.14 5.28 2.19
C ILE A 106 -2.55 4.92 2.61
N HIS A 107 -2.64 4.00 3.56
CA HIS A 107 -3.89 3.53 4.12
C HIS A 107 -4.00 4.00 5.57
N GLY A 108 -5.21 4.33 5.99
CA GLY A 108 -5.50 4.75 7.36
C GLY A 108 -6.48 3.82 8.03
N ASP A 109 -6.31 3.63 9.33
CA ASP A 109 -7.23 2.90 10.19
C ASP A 109 -8.27 3.88 10.75
N LEU A 110 -9.54 3.68 10.41
CA LEU A 110 -10.67 4.52 10.84
C LEU A 110 -11.21 4.13 12.22
N GLY A 111 -10.63 3.11 12.88
CA GLY A 111 -11.06 2.66 14.20
C GLY A 111 -11.30 1.16 14.24
N SER A 112 -10.25 0.37 14.08
CA SER A 112 -10.34 -1.09 14.13
C SER A 112 -10.48 -1.64 15.55
N SER A 113 -11.26 -2.70 15.71
CA SER A 113 -11.45 -3.41 16.99
C SER A 113 -10.65 -4.71 17.05
N GLU A 114 -10.88 -5.53 18.09
CA GLU A 114 -10.32 -6.88 18.15
C GLU A 114 -10.88 -7.79 17.04
N GLU A 115 -12.12 -7.56 16.61
CA GLU A 115 -12.84 -8.41 15.66
C GLU A 115 -12.89 -7.81 14.24
N THR A 116 -12.65 -6.51 14.10
CA THR A 116 -12.85 -5.78 12.83
C THR A 116 -11.58 -5.07 12.37
N SER A 117 -11.46 -4.91 11.06
CA SER A 117 -10.37 -4.20 10.39
C SER A 117 -10.97 -3.11 9.52
N ASN A 118 -10.78 -1.86 9.94
CA ASN A 118 -11.34 -0.65 9.36
C ASN A 118 -10.28 0.17 8.63
N VAL A 119 -9.43 -0.52 7.87
CA VAL A 119 -8.34 0.10 7.11
C VAL A 119 -8.81 0.40 5.68
N VAL A 120 -8.57 1.63 5.24
CA VAL A 120 -8.96 2.12 3.90
C VAL A 120 -7.81 2.87 3.22
N PRO A 121 -7.69 2.81 1.89
CA PRO A 121 -6.75 3.65 1.15
C PRO A 121 -7.20 5.12 1.24
N LEU A 122 -6.28 6.00 1.63
CA LEU A 122 -6.52 7.44 1.78
C LEU A 122 -5.77 8.25 0.73
N VAL A 123 -4.56 7.83 0.37
CA VAL A 123 -3.70 8.56 -0.58
C VAL A 123 -3.18 7.62 -1.65
N TYR A 124 -3.21 8.11 -2.89
CA TYR A 124 -2.63 7.47 -4.07
C TYR A 124 -1.61 8.43 -4.68
N ALA A 125 -0.34 8.03 -4.71
CA ALA A 125 0.75 8.87 -5.18
C ALA A 125 1.55 8.14 -6.28
N LEU A 126 1.69 8.78 -7.42
CA LEU A 126 2.58 8.31 -8.48
C LEU A 126 3.98 8.88 -8.24
N LEU A 127 4.92 8.03 -7.83
CA LEU A 127 6.25 8.43 -7.43
C LEU A 127 7.26 8.23 -8.55
N LEU A 128 8.18 9.18 -8.68
CA LEU A 128 9.25 9.19 -9.69
C LEU A 128 10.33 8.14 -9.44
N ASN A 129 10.56 7.77 -8.18
CA ASN A 129 11.57 6.80 -7.74
C ASN A 129 11.34 6.43 -6.27
N LYS A 130 12.23 5.57 -5.73
CA LYS A 130 12.24 5.11 -4.33
C LYS A 130 13.26 5.84 -3.44
N LYS A 131 13.62 7.08 -3.76
CA LYS A 131 14.59 7.86 -2.97
C LYS A 131 13.89 8.53 -1.78
N GLN A 132 14.62 8.71 -0.68
CA GLN A 132 14.11 9.36 0.53
C GLN A 132 13.53 10.75 0.23
N ALA A 133 14.22 11.57 -0.57
CA ALA A 133 13.75 12.90 -0.96
C ALA A 133 12.35 12.89 -1.63
N THR A 134 12.05 11.86 -2.43
CA THR A 134 10.74 11.71 -3.08
C THR A 134 9.64 11.44 -2.05
N TYR A 135 9.93 10.62 -1.03
CA TYR A 135 8.99 10.37 0.07
C TYR A 135 8.83 11.58 0.99
N GLU A 136 9.91 12.33 1.26
CA GLU A 136 9.85 13.58 2.03
C GLU A 136 8.90 14.57 1.36
N ILE A 137 9.03 14.76 0.04
CA ILE A 137 8.11 15.62 -0.74
C ILE A 137 6.67 15.11 -0.61
N LEU A 138 6.42 13.80 -0.77
CA LEU A 138 5.08 13.23 -0.62
C LEU A 138 4.48 13.55 0.76
N PHE A 139 5.21 13.26 1.83
CA PHE A 139 4.71 13.47 3.19
C PHE A 139 4.55 14.96 3.53
N GLN A 140 5.42 15.83 3.02
CA GLN A 140 5.27 17.28 3.14
C GLN A 140 4.01 17.78 2.42
N ILE A 141 3.74 17.28 1.21
CA ILE A 141 2.52 17.62 0.48
C ILE A 141 1.31 17.22 1.31
N ILE A 142 1.24 15.99 1.83
CA ILE A 142 0.10 15.55 2.64
C ILE A 142 -0.06 16.44 3.88
N LYS A 143 1.02 16.72 4.61
CA LYS A 143 1.01 17.60 5.79
C LYS A 143 0.55 19.03 5.45
N SER A 144 0.89 19.55 4.27
CA SER A 144 0.45 20.87 3.81
C SER A 144 -1.03 20.92 3.47
N GLN A 145 -1.58 19.82 2.93
CA GLN A 145 -2.98 19.73 2.52
C GLN A 145 -3.89 19.32 3.69
N VAL A 146 -3.34 18.63 4.68
CA VAL A 146 -4.05 18.17 5.88
C VAL A 146 -3.22 18.58 7.11
N PRO A 147 -3.32 19.85 7.57
CA PRO A 147 -2.49 20.36 8.67
C PRO A 147 -2.63 19.57 9.97
N ASP A 148 -3.83 19.03 10.23
CA ASP A 148 -4.13 18.21 11.42
C ASP A 148 -3.65 16.76 11.30
N TRP A 149 -2.98 16.40 10.21
CA TRP A 149 -2.45 15.05 10.01
C TRP A 149 -1.31 14.77 11.00
N ASN A 150 -1.65 14.03 12.06
CA ASN A 150 -0.73 13.65 13.12
C ASN A 150 -0.77 12.14 13.41
N PRO A 151 -0.23 11.30 12.50
CA PRO A 151 -0.22 9.86 12.71
C PRO A 151 0.64 9.48 13.93
N LYS A 152 0.06 8.72 14.87
CA LYS A 152 0.79 8.19 16.03
C LYS A 152 1.74 7.03 15.65
N LYS A 153 1.39 6.31 14.59
CA LYS A 153 2.13 5.13 14.12
C LYS A 153 2.14 5.09 12.60
N PHE A 154 3.29 4.78 12.04
CA PHE A 154 3.46 4.51 10.61
C PHE A 154 4.02 3.11 10.44
N GLN A 155 3.20 2.24 9.84
CA GLN A 155 3.59 0.89 9.51
C GLN A 155 3.95 0.82 8.03
N SER A 156 5.14 0.31 7.73
CA SER A 156 5.58 0.14 6.35
C SER A 156 6.41 -1.13 6.19
N ASP A 157 6.68 -1.46 4.94
CA ASP A 157 7.72 -2.44 4.63
C ASP A 157 9.10 -1.88 5.04
N TYR A 158 10.13 -2.71 5.08
CA TYR A 158 11.49 -2.30 5.48
C TYR A 158 12.22 -1.48 4.39
N GLU A 159 11.53 -0.51 3.79
CA GLU A 159 12.11 0.45 2.86
C GLU A 159 12.64 1.66 3.63
N ALA A 160 13.95 1.68 3.88
CA ALA A 160 14.62 2.70 4.69
C ALA A 160 14.32 4.13 4.22
N ALA A 161 14.24 4.36 2.91
CA ALA A 161 13.94 5.66 2.34
C ALA A 161 12.57 6.21 2.80
N ALA A 162 11.52 5.38 2.82
CA ALA A 162 10.19 5.79 3.25
C ALA A 162 10.12 5.95 4.78
N MET A 163 10.72 5.02 5.53
CA MET A 163 10.78 5.09 7.00
C MET A 163 11.51 6.34 7.49
N ASN A 164 12.68 6.64 6.91
CA ASN A 164 13.48 7.81 7.27
C ASN A 164 12.77 9.12 6.91
N ALA A 165 12.14 9.17 5.73
CA ALA A 165 11.33 10.32 5.33
C ALA A 165 10.17 10.57 6.31
N MET A 166 9.44 9.53 6.71
CA MET A 166 8.35 9.66 7.67
C MET A 166 8.87 10.14 9.02
N GLN A 167 9.94 9.54 9.54
CA GLN A 167 10.55 9.92 10.81
C GLN A 167 11.03 11.39 10.80
N LYS A 168 11.52 11.88 9.66
CA LYS A 168 11.95 13.27 9.51
C LYS A 168 10.78 14.25 9.47
N ILE A 169 9.71 13.93 8.73
CA ILE A 169 8.55 14.81 8.59
C ILE A 169 7.63 14.78 9.82
N MET A 170 7.56 13.63 10.50
CA MET A 170 6.75 13.36 11.68
C MET A 170 7.61 12.72 12.79
N PRO A 171 8.44 13.51 13.51
CA PRO A 171 9.35 12.98 14.54
C PRO A 171 8.70 12.18 15.66
N ASN A 172 7.45 12.50 15.99
CA ASN A 172 6.68 11.84 17.05
C ASN A 172 5.95 10.57 16.58
N CYS A 173 6.05 10.23 15.29
CA CYS A 173 5.38 9.06 14.74
C CYS A 173 6.19 7.79 15.05
N LYS A 174 5.58 6.79 15.71
CA LYS A 174 6.22 5.49 15.92
C LYS A 174 6.35 4.77 14.57
N ILE A 175 7.57 4.52 14.14
CA ILE A 175 7.84 3.75 12.92
C ILE A 175 7.86 2.25 13.25
N VAL A 176 7.05 1.46 12.56
CA VAL A 176 6.95 0.01 12.76
C VAL A 176 7.08 -0.70 11.41
N GLY A 177 7.83 -1.79 11.39
CA GLY A 177 7.96 -2.65 10.21
C GLY A 177 6.75 -3.54 9.99
N CYS A 178 6.80 -4.35 8.94
CA CYS A 178 5.80 -5.38 8.68
C CYS A 178 6.31 -6.76 9.13
N TYR A 179 5.54 -7.47 9.96
CA TYR A 179 5.89 -8.82 10.45
C TYR A 179 6.05 -9.82 9.32
N PHE A 180 5.22 -9.73 8.27
CA PHE A 180 5.34 -10.60 7.10
C PHE A 180 6.70 -10.41 6.41
N HIS A 181 7.11 -9.16 6.18
CA HIS A 181 8.39 -8.85 5.55
C HIS A 181 9.58 -9.21 6.44
N PHE A 182 9.46 -9.05 7.76
CA PHE A 182 10.47 -9.53 8.72
C PHE A 182 10.67 -11.05 8.60
N LYS A 183 9.59 -11.83 8.73
CA LYS A 183 9.66 -13.29 8.59
C LYS A 183 10.12 -13.73 7.21
N SER A 184 9.73 -13.01 6.15
CA SER A 184 10.18 -13.26 4.78
C SER A 184 11.69 -13.07 4.63
N ALA A 185 12.25 -12.01 5.21
CA ALA A 185 13.70 -11.77 5.23
C ALA A 185 14.47 -12.90 5.93
N LEU A 186 13.99 -13.34 7.11
CA LEU A 186 14.59 -14.47 7.84
C LEU A 186 14.56 -15.76 7.01
N ARG A 187 13.42 -16.09 6.38
CA ARG A 187 13.30 -17.29 5.52
C ARG A 187 14.20 -17.21 4.29
N LYS A 188 14.33 -16.03 3.68
CA LYS A 188 15.22 -15.82 2.52
C LYS A 188 16.68 -16.06 2.91
N LYS A 189 17.13 -15.50 4.03
CA LYS A 189 18.50 -15.72 4.53
C LYS A 189 18.72 -17.19 4.92
N ALA A 190 17.75 -17.82 5.59
CA ALA A 190 17.83 -19.25 5.93
C ALA A 190 17.96 -20.14 4.69
N LYS A 191 17.24 -19.82 3.60
CA LYS A 191 17.36 -20.53 2.32
C LYS A 191 18.73 -20.33 1.67
N GLU A 192 19.24 -19.10 1.67
CA GLU A 192 20.58 -18.76 1.16
C GLU A 192 21.67 -19.58 1.88
N LEU A 193 21.57 -19.69 3.20
CA LEU A 193 22.47 -20.46 4.05
C LEU A 193 22.12 -21.95 4.12
N LYS A 194 21.13 -22.44 3.34
CA LYS A 194 20.68 -23.86 3.30
C LYS A 194 20.20 -24.42 4.65
N LEU A 195 19.74 -23.56 5.56
CA LEU A 195 19.16 -23.92 6.87
C LEU A 195 17.73 -24.50 6.75
N ASN A 196 17.11 -24.40 5.58
CA ASN A 196 15.73 -24.82 5.33
C ASN A 196 15.55 -26.33 5.08
N LYS A 197 16.59 -27.16 5.27
CA LYS A 197 16.51 -28.62 5.10
C LYS A 197 16.47 -29.36 6.44
N ASN A 198 17.39 -29.03 7.34
CA ASN A 198 17.50 -29.66 8.65
C ASN A 198 16.40 -29.12 9.60
N PRO A 199 15.56 -29.98 10.21
CA PRO A 199 14.57 -29.58 11.21
C PRO A 199 15.17 -28.76 12.36
N VAL A 200 16.37 -29.11 12.79
CA VAL A 200 17.10 -28.39 13.83
C VAL A 200 17.32 -26.95 13.38
N HIS A 201 18.01 -26.75 12.26
CA HIS A 201 18.28 -25.42 11.71
C HIS A 201 17.02 -24.58 11.45
N LYS A 202 15.92 -25.20 11.00
CA LYS A 202 14.65 -24.50 10.82
C LYS A 202 14.09 -23.97 12.14
N ALA A 203 14.15 -24.76 13.21
CA ALA A 203 13.66 -24.34 14.51
C ALA A 203 14.54 -23.23 15.13
N HIS A 204 15.86 -23.22 14.88
CA HIS A 204 16.73 -22.08 15.23
C HIS A 204 16.27 -20.77 14.58
N VAL A 205 15.99 -20.81 13.27
CA VAL A 205 15.46 -19.65 12.53
C VAL A 205 14.08 -19.25 13.04
N ALA A 206 13.25 -20.23 13.41
CA ALA A 206 11.91 -19.99 13.92
C ALA A 206 11.94 -19.30 15.30
N ILE A 207 12.79 -19.76 16.23
CA ILE A 207 12.89 -19.16 17.57
C ILE A 207 13.49 -17.75 17.51
N CYS A 208 14.45 -17.49 16.62
CA CYS A 208 14.90 -16.13 16.33
C CYS A 208 13.76 -15.25 15.79
N GLY A 209 12.87 -15.81 14.96
CA GLY A 209 11.68 -15.12 14.50
C GLY A 209 10.65 -14.84 15.60
N ALA A 210 10.58 -15.70 16.62
CA ALA A 210 9.66 -15.58 17.76
C ALA A 210 10.01 -14.39 18.67
N LEU A 211 11.28 -13.97 18.72
CA LEU A 211 11.72 -12.76 19.44
C LEU A 211 10.91 -11.52 19.06
N SER A 212 10.47 -11.43 17.80
CA SER A 212 9.67 -10.30 17.31
C SER A 212 8.30 -10.17 17.99
N LEU A 213 7.84 -11.19 18.72
CA LEU A 213 6.57 -11.20 19.44
C LEU A 213 6.76 -10.99 20.95
N LEU A 214 8.00 -10.92 21.44
CA LEU A 214 8.30 -10.54 22.81
C LEU A 214 8.17 -9.01 23.01
N PRO A 215 7.82 -8.57 24.23
CA PRO A 215 8.03 -7.20 24.66
C PRO A 215 9.47 -6.74 24.34
N GLN A 216 9.62 -5.53 23.81
CA GLN A 216 10.90 -5.04 23.30
C GLN A 216 12.04 -5.14 24.33
N HIS A 217 11.76 -4.90 25.61
CA HIS A 217 12.75 -4.97 26.69
C HIS A 217 13.26 -6.39 26.98
N LEU A 218 12.55 -7.44 26.54
CA LEU A 218 12.92 -8.85 26.73
C LEU A 218 13.65 -9.45 25.52
N ILE A 219 13.78 -8.69 24.42
CA ILE A 219 14.37 -9.21 23.17
C ILE A 219 15.83 -9.60 23.37
N SER A 220 16.62 -8.77 24.06
CA SER A 220 18.04 -9.03 24.30
C SER A 220 18.25 -10.28 25.15
N ASP A 221 17.53 -10.40 26.27
CA ASP A 221 17.60 -11.57 27.15
C ASP A 221 17.08 -12.83 26.45
N GLY A 222 16.03 -12.70 25.64
CA GLY A 222 15.52 -13.79 24.81
C GLY A 222 16.53 -14.23 23.75
N TYR A 223 17.33 -13.32 23.21
CA TYR A 223 18.40 -13.66 22.27
C TYR A 223 19.55 -14.37 22.96
N LEU A 224 19.96 -13.92 24.16
CA LEU A 224 20.97 -14.61 24.99
C LEU A 224 20.55 -16.06 25.30
N TYR A 225 19.27 -16.27 25.63
CA TYR A 225 18.71 -17.62 25.80
C TYR A 225 18.90 -18.50 24.56
N ILE A 226 18.68 -17.98 23.35
CA ILE A 226 18.89 -18.75 22.11
C ILE A 226 20.38 -19.05 21.91
N MET A 227 21.28 -18.14 22.30
CA MET A 227 22.72 -18.32 22.12
C MET A 227 23.34 -19.34 23.07
N GLU A 228 22.77 -19.54 24.26
CA GLU A 228 23.26 -20.49 25.27
C GLU A 228 23.38 -21.92 24.73
N ASP A 229 22.40 -22.37 23.92
CA ASP A 229 22.40 -23.69 23.30
C ASP A 229 22.67 -23.64 21.78
N CYS A 230 23.30 -22.57 21.30
CA CYS A 230 23.53 -22.43 19.87
C CYS A 230 24.56 -23.46 19.36
N SER A 231 24.21 -24.17 18.29
CA SER A 231 25.14 -25.06 17.59
C SER A 231 26.34 -24.27 17.04
N ASN A 232 27.55 -24.82 17.21
CA ASN A 232 28.79 -24.32 16.57
C ASN A 232 28.85 -24.58 15.04
N ASN A 233 27.72 -24.90 14.41
CA ASN A 233 27.63 -25.06 12.96
C ASN A 233 27.83 -23.72 12.24
N GLY A 234 28.78 -23.66 11.29
CA GLY A 234 29.11 -22.42 10.57
C GLY A 234 27.94 -21.76 9.83
N GLN A 235 26.94 -22.51 9.37
CA GLN A 235 25.75 -21.94 8.72
C GLN A 235 24.82 -21.25 9.74
N ILE A 236 24.73 -21.78 10.96
CA ILE A 236 23.96 -21.18 12.07
C ILE A 236 24.67 -19.93 12.57
N LEU A 237 25.99 -19.98 12.75
CA LEU A 237 26.79 -18.80 13.12
C LEU A 237 26.63 -17.68 12.09
N ALA A 238 26.75 -17.98 10.79
CA ALA A 238 26.52 -17.00 9.72
C ALA A 238 25.09 -16.41 9.72
N PHE A 239 24.08 -17.19 10.13
CA PHE A 239 22.73 -16.69 10.30
C PHE A 239 22.61 -15.77 11.52
N ASN A 240 23.25 -16.11 12.64
CA ASN A 240 23.27 -15.29 13.84
C ASN A 240 23.97 -13.96 13.59
N ASP A 241 25.12 -13.97 12.92
CA ASP A 241 25.83 -12.74 12.51
C ASP A 241 24.92 -11.86 11.66
N TYR A 242 24.22 -12.44 10.68
CA TYR A 242 23.21 -11.70 9.91
C TYR A 242 22.11 -11.16 10.82
N PHE A 243 21.59 -11.96 11.74
CA PHE A 243 20.46 -11.57 12.59
C PHE A 243 20.84 -10.38 13.48
N VAL A 244 22.01 -10.43 14.11
CA VAL A 244 22.54 -9.35 14.94
C VAL A 244 22.73 -8.08 14.11
N ASN A 245 23.52 -8.17 13.02
CA ASN A 245 23.84 -7.02 12.19
C ASN A 245 22.61 -6.38 11.53
N ALA A 246 21.62 -7.17 11.14
CA ALA A 246 20.44 -6.67 10.43
C ALA A 246 19.31 -6.21 11.35
N TRP A 247 19.16 -6.80 12.54
CA TRP A 247 17.98 -6.60 13.38
C TRP A 247 18.29 -6.11 14.80
N ILE A 248 19.37 -6.58 15.43
CA ILE A 248 19.68 -6.23 16.83
C ILE A 248 20.51 -4.94 16.90
N GLU A 249 21.60 -4.86 16.14
CA GLU A 249 22.55 -3.74 16.18
C GLU A 249 22.31 -2.70 15.08
N SER A 250 21.25 -2.87 14.29
CA SER A 250 20.91 -1.95 13.21
C SER A 250 19.96 -0.85 13.67
N SER A 251 19.82 0.18 12.83
CA SER A 251 18.78 1.19 13.01
C SER A 251 17.34 0.64 12.98
N PHE A 252 17.14 -0.64 12.67
CA PHE A 252 15.83 -1.29 12.74
C PHE A 252 15.45 -1.77 14.14
N PHE A 253 16.36 -1.79 15.11
CA PHE A 253 16.03 -2.23 16.47
C PHE A 253 14.79 -1.49 17.02
N GLY A 254 13.90 -2.24 17.67
CA GLY A 254 12.60 -1.75 18.14
C GLY A 254 11.51 -1.59 17.05
N LYS A 255 11.87 -1.46 15.77
CA LYS A 255 10.91 -1.36 14.65
C LYS A 255 10.30 -2.71 14.27
N TRP A 256 10.92 -3.82 14.70
CA TRP A 256 10.48 -5.20 14.42
C TRP A 256 9.93 -5.91 15.67
N SER A 257 9.65 -5.19 16.76
CA SER A 257 8.83 -5.73 17.87
C SER A 257 7.35 -5.51 17.55
N PHE A 258 6.61 -6.61 17.50
CA PHE A 258 5.18 -6.66 17.21
C PHE A 258 4.35 -7.05 18.43
N TYR A 259 4.95 -7.01 19.61
CA TYR A 259 4.24 -7.16 20.87
C TYR A 259 3.20 -6.05 21.02
N GLY A 260 1.96 -6.42 21.37
CA GLY A 260 0.83 -5.49 21.44
C GLY A 260 0.33 -4.96 20.08
N GLU A 261 0.98 -5.30 18.96
CA GLU A 261 0.56 -4.86 17.64
C GLU A 261 -0.56 -5.77 17.10
N ARG A 262 -1.77 -5.22 16.90
CA ARG A 262 -2.93 -5.94 16.38
C ARG A 262 -2.86 -6.21 14.87
N PHE A 263 -2.29 -5.26 14.13
CA PHE A 263 -2.11 -5.33 12.68
C PHE A 263 -0.64 -5.58 12.36
N ARG A 264 -0.14 -6.79 12.65
CA ARG A 264 1.28 -7.12 12.42
C ARG A 264 1.64 -7.22 10.95
N THR A 265 0.68 -7.60 10.10
CA THR A 265 0.90 -7.80 8.66
C THR A 265 0.10 -6.84 7.81
N THR A 266 0.61 -6.59 6.61
CA THR A 266 -0.01 -5.77 5.56
C THR A 266 -0.86 -6.61 4.60
N ASN A 267 -1.34 -7.80 4.99
CA ASN A 267 -2.09 -8.72 4.11
C ASN A 267 -3.30 -8.06 3.43
N HIS A 268 -3.96 -7.12 4.10
CA HIS A 268 -5.05 -6.34 3.51
C HIS A 268 -4.55 -5.44 2.38
N LEU A 269 -3.37 -4.84 2.52
CA LEU A 269 -2.68 -4.10 1.46
C LEU A 269 -2.28 -5.03 0.32
N GLU A 270 -1.72 -6.20 0.60
CA GLU A 270 -1.32 -7.17 -0.43
C GLU A 270 -2.53 -7.67 -1.24
N GLY A 271 -3.62 -8.02 -0.56
CA GLY A 271 -4.88 -8.41 -1.21
C GLY A 271 -5.46 -7.27 -2.06
N TRP A 272 -5.37 -6.04 -1.56
CA TRP A 272 -5.78 -4.84 -2.29
C TRP A 272 -4.90 -4.57 -3.51
N HIS A 273 -3.56 -4.64 -3.38
CA HIS A 273 -2.60 -4.52 -4.47
C HIS A 273 -2.81 -5.62 -5.51
N SER A 274 -3.05 -6.85 -5.08
CA SER A 274 -3.38 -7.97 -5.97
C SER A 274 -4.66 -7.71 -6.77
N LYS A 275 -5.72 -7.19 -6.12
CA LYS A 275 -6.96 -6.80 -6.79
C LYS A 275 -6.73 -5.71 -7.84
N LEU A 276 -5.94 -4.68 -7.50
CA LEU A 276 -5.57 -3.64 -8.46
C LEU A 276 -4.75 -4.20 -9.62
N ASN A 277 -3.72 -4.99 -9.35
CA ASN A 277 -2.86 -5.57 -10.38
C ASN A 277 -3.66 -6.49 -11.33
N LYS A 278 -4.62 -7.27 -10.82
CA LYS A 278 -5.54 -8.05 -11.66
C LYS A 278 -6.47 -7.17 -12.51
N GLY A 279 -6.86 -6.01 -12.01
CA GLY A 279 -7.64 -5.01 -12.76
C GLY A 279 -6.84 -4.33 -13.88
N ILE A 280 -5.51 -4.34 -13.79
CA ILE A 280 -4.59 -3.88 -14.82
C ILE A 280 -4.38 -5.03 -15.81
N SER A 281 -5.25 -5.14 -16.81
CA SER A 281 -5.26 -6.26 -17.76
C SER A 281 -4.03 -6.36 -18.67
N ASN A 282 -3.22 -5.30 -18.79
CA ASN A 282 -1.99 -5.26 -19.56
C ASN A 282 -0.85 -4.70 -18.70
N ALA A 283 0.38 -5.23 -18.83
CA ALA A 283 1.56 -4.75 -18.10
C ALA A 283 1.86 -3.25 -18.26
N LYS A 284 1.26 -2.61 -19.28
CA LYS A 284 1.39 -1.18 -19.61
C LYS A 284 0.00 -0.60 -19.92
N PRO A 285 -0.87 -0.37 -18.92
CA PRO A 285 -2.17 0.24 -19.18
C PRO A 285 -1.98 1.67 -19.70
N SER A 286 -2.91 2.16 -20.53
CA SER A 286 -2.93 3.60 -20.81
C SER A 286 -3.20 4.35 -19.51
N PHE A 287 -2.65 5.56 -19.38
CA PHE A 287 -2.85 6.39 -18.18
C PHE A 287 -4.33 6.58 -17.85
N ILE A 288 -5.19 6.72 -18.87
CA ILE A 288 -6.64 6.83 -18.69
C ILE A 288 -7.24 5.56 -18.08
N LYS A 289 -6.89 4.36 -18.60
CA LYS A 289 -7.37 3.09 -18.04
C LYS A 289 -6.90 2.89 -16.61
N PHE A 290 -5.66 3.28 -16.33
CA PHE A 290 -5.11 3.26 -14.98
C PHE A 290 -5.88 4.20 -14.04
N LEU A 291 -6.15 5.44 -14.47
CA LEU A 291 -6.90 6.41 -13.70
C LEU A 291 -8.35 5.96 -13.46
N ASP A 292 -9.02 5.41 -14.48
CA ASP A 292 -10.38 4.86 -14.35
C ASP A 292 -10.43 3.74 -13.30
N LEU A 293 -9.41 2.88 -13.26
CA LEU A 293 -9.30 1.82 -12.25
C LEU A 293 -9.15 2.41 -10.84
N LEU A 294 -8.29 3.42 -10.66
CA LEU A 294 -8.13 4.10 -9.37
C LEU A 294 -9.43 4.79 -8.93
N LEU A 295 -10.09 5.52 -9.83
CA LEU A 295 -11.36 6.18 -9.54
C LEU A 295 -12.47 5.18 -9.18
N LYS A 296 -12.50 4.01 -9.83
CA LYS A 296 -13.42 2.93 -9.46
C LYS A 296 -13.12 2.39 -8.06
N ASN A 297 -11.83 2.26 -7.70
CA ASN A 297 -11.42 1.80 -6.38
C ASN A 297 -11.78 2.83 -5.29
N ILE A 298 -11.54 4.12 -5.54
CA ILE A 298 -11.92 5.21 -4.63
C ILE A 298 -13.43 5.16 -4.36
N LYS A 299 -14.27 5.06 -5.40
CA LYS A 299 -15.72 4.95 -5.24
C LYS A 299 -16.15 3.73 -4.43
N GLU A 300 -15.46 2.59 -4.56
CA GLU A 300 -15.74 1.40 -3.75
C GLU A 300 -15.47 1.67 -2.27
N PHE A 301 -14.38 2.35 -1.95
CA PHE A 301 -14.02 2.66 -0.57
C PHE A 301 -14.84 3.81 0.01
N ASP A 302 -15.24 4.82 -0.77
CA ASP A 302 -16.17 5.86 -0.32
C ASP A 302 -17.49 5.26 0.16
N LEU A 303 -18.00 4.24 -0.53
CA LEU A 303 -19.20 3.51 -0.10
C LEU A 303 -18.97 2.76 1.21
N LYS A 304 -17.82 2.11 1.37
CA LYS A 304 -17.45 1.41 2.61
C LYS A 304 -17.28 2.36 3.78
N ILE A 305 -16.71 3.55 3.55
CA ILE A 305 -16.57 4.59 4.58
C ILE A 305 -17.95 5.05 5.05
N LYS A 306 -18.88 5.31 4.13
CA LYS A 306 -20.27 5.67 4.49
C LYS A 306 -20.99 4.57 5.27
N GLN A 307 -20.73 3.30 4.93
CA GLN A 307 -21.25 2.15 5.70
C GLN A 307 -20.64 2.10 7.11
N PHE A 308 -19.34 2.39 7.22
CA PHE A 308 -18.64 2.47 8.50
C PHE A 308 -19.19 3.58 9.40
N GLU A 309 -19.50 4.75 8.84
CA GLU A 309 -20.18 5.84 9.55
C GLU A 309 -21.57 5.43 10.07
N GLN A 310 -22.19 4.42 9.46
CA GLN A 310 -23.46 3.82 9.90
C GLN A 310 -23.27 2.63 10.86
N GLY A 311 -22.05 2.37 11.33
CA GLY A 311 -21.72 1.30 12.27
C GLY A 311 -21.41 -0.05 11.61
N ILE A 312 -21.32 -0.14 10.29
CA ILE A 312 -20.98 -1.37 9.58
C ILE A 312 -19.46 -1.44 9.35
N PRO A 313 -18.73 -2.40 9.94
CA PRO A 313 -17.28 -2.46 9.78
C PRO A 313 -16.86 -2.68 8.32
N ILE A 314 -15.70 -2.14 7.94
CA ILE A 314 -15.14 -2.30 6.58
C ILE A 314 -14.88 -3.79 6.27
N SER A 315 -14.36 -4.51 7.26
CA SER A 315 -14.14 -5.96 7.17
C SER A 315 -13.98 -6.59 8.56
N TYR A 316 -14.18 -7.91 8.62
CA TYR A 316 -13.94 -8.72 9.83
C TYR A 316 -12.56 -9.37 9.78
N ARG A 317 -11.90 -9.47 10.94
CA ARG A 317 -10.62 -10.15 11.09
C ARG A 317 -10.83 -11.67 11.04
N ASN A 318 -9.85 -12.37 10.49
CA ASN A 318 -9.87 -13.82 10.43
C ASN A 318 -9.83 -14.42 11.84
N LYS A 319 -10.74 -15.36 12.16
CA LYS A 319 -10.84 -15.99 13.48
C LYS A 319 -9.53 -16.63 13.96
N ASN A 320 -8.75 -17.23 13.07
CA ASN A 320 -7.46 -17.84 13.41
C ASN A 320 -6.42 -16.78 13.80
N VAL A 321 -6.51 -15.55 13.27
CA VAL A 321 -5.65 -14.44 13.70
C VAL A 321 -6.05 -13.96 15.09
N ILE A 322 -7.35 -13.88 15.36
CA ILE A 322 -7.87 -13.49 16.68
C ILE A 322 -7.46 -14.53 17.74
N ASP A 323 -7.64 -15.82 17.47
CA ASP A 323 -7.21 -16.91 18.36
C ASP A 323 -5.70 -16.90 18.60
N PHE A 324 -4.90 -16.66 17.55
CA PHE A 324 -3.46 -16.48 17.69
C PHE A 324 -3.12 -15.32 18.63
N ASP A 325 -3.78 -14.17 18.49
CA ASP A 325 -3.55 -12.99 19.36
C ASP A 325 -3.87 -13.30 20.82
N LYS A 326 -4.99 -14.01 21.07
CA LYS A 326 -5.40 -14.42 22.42
C LYS A 326 -4.40 -15.37 23.07
N ARG A 327 -3.95 -16.38 22.32
CA ARG A 327 -2.93 -17.34 22.81
C ARG A 327 -1.59 -16.65 23.06
N LEU A 328 -1.17 -15.75 22.18
CA LEU A 328 0.06 -14.97 22.36
C LEU A 328 -0.03 -14.11 23.62
N ALA A 329 -1.14 -13.38 23.81
CA ALA A 329 -1.36 -12.57 25.00
C ALA A 329 -1.30 -13.42 26.27
N HIS A 330 -1.98 -14.57 26.28
CA HIS A 330 -1.94 -15.51 27.40
C HIS A 330 -0.51 -15.95 27.73
N ILE A 331 0.29 -16.39 26.74
CA ILE A 331 1.69 -16.81 26.95
C ILE A 331 2.53 -15.69 27.58
N ILE A 332 2.36 -14.45 27.13
CA ILE A 332 3.07 -13.30 27.71
C ILE A 332 2.61 -13.02 29.15
N THR A 333 1.31 -13.10 29.43
CA THR A 333 0.77 -12.93 30.78
C THR A 333 1.32 -13.96 31.76
N GLN A 334 1.44 -15.24 31.36
CA GLN A 334 2.06 -16.26 32.20
C GLN A 334 3.50 -15.88 32.58
N HIS A 335 4.27 -15.34 31.64
CA HIS A 335 5.63 -14.88 31.93
C HIS A 335 5.65 -13.67 32.86
N GLN A 336 4.77 -12.68 32.62
CA GLN A 336 4.65 -11.48 33.46
C GLN A 336 4.26 -11.83 34.90
N ASN A 337 3.46 -12.87 35.09
CA ASN A 337 3.08 -13.41 36.40
C ASN A 337 4.13 -14.32 37.03
N CYS A 338 5.31 -14.48 36.39
CA CYS A 338 6.37 -15.39 36.83
C CYS A 338 5.95 -16.89 36.87
N GLU A 339 4.89 -17.29 36.16
CA GLU A 339 4.46 -18.69 36.06
C GLU A 339 5.40 -19.51 35.15
N ILE A 340 6.03 -18.83 34.19
CA ILE A 340 7.00 -19.43 33.27
C ILE A 340 8.23 -18.53 33.12
N THR A 341 9.39 -19.16 32.90
CA THR A 341 10.65 -18.46 32.59
C THR A 341 10.57 -17.78 31.21
N LEU A 342 11.48 -16.84 30.95
CA LEU A 342 11.59 -16.20 29.64
C LEU A 342 11.86 -17.21 28.52
N GLY A 343 12.73 -18.19 28.76
CA GLY A 343 13.00 -19.28 27.81
C GLY A 343 11.74 -20.07 27.45
N HIS A 344 10.98 -20.53 28.45
CA HIS A 344 9.71 -21.23 28.22
C HIS A 344 8.66 -20.36 27.52
N CYS A 345 8.63 -19.06 27.82
CA CYS A 345 7.78 -18.09 27.12
C CYS A 345 8.11 -18.06 25.62
N LEU A 346 9.40 -17.88 25.29
CA LEU A 346 9.88 -17.81 23.91
C LEU A 346 9.63 -19.11 23.13
N GLU A 347 9.84 -20.27 23.74
CA GLU A 347 9.55 -21.57 23.14
C GLU A 347 8.06 -21.74 22.83
N LYS A 348 7.17 -21.37 23.76
CA LYS A 348 5.72 -21.39 23.55
C LYS A 348 5.31 -20.46 22.41
N ILE A 349 5.87 -19.26 22.33
CA ILE A 349 5.64 -18.33 21.20
C ILE A 349 6.11 -18.95 19.89
N CYS A 350 7.31 -19.54 19.87
CA CYS A 350 7.86 -20.17 18.69
C CYS A 350 6.96 -21.29 18.18
N ASN A 351 6.52 -22.19 19.08
CA ASN A 351 5.55 -23.24 18.76
C ASN A 351 4.26 -22.66 18.17
N LEU A 352 3.70 -21.62 18.79
CA LEU A 352 2.49 -20.95 18.30
C LEU A 352 2.64 -20.43 16.85
N THR A 353 3.83 -19.95 16.46
CA THR A 353 4.10 -19.52 15.08
C THR A 353 4.34 -20.68 14.11
N TRP A 354 4.92 -21.79 14.56
CA TRP A 354 5.30 -22.94 13.74
C TRP A 354 4.10 -23.69 13.14
N TRP A 355 3.04 -23.89 13.93
CA TRP A 355 1.77 -24.51 13.49
C TRP A 355 1.14 -23.80 12.29
N ARG A 356 1.44 -22.51 12.09
CA ARG A 356 0.87 -21.69 11.02
C ARG A 356 1.66 -21.75 9.72
N GLU A 357 2.89 -22.27 9.74
CA GLU A 357 3.78 -22.37 8.59
C GLU A 357 3.75 -23.74 7.90
N GLY A 358 2.82 -24.63 8.28
CA GLY A 358 2.66 -25.95 7.67
C GLY A 358 3.69 -26.98 8.14
N GLY A 359 4.20 -26.84 9.37
CA GLY A 359 5.01 -27.88 10.00
C GLY A 359 4.18 -29.14 10.20
N VAL A 360 4.55 -30.23 9.52
CA VAL A 360 3.98 -31.57 9.74
C VAL A 360 4.82 -32.29 10.78
N GLY A 361 4.18 -32.85 11.80
CA GLY A 361 4.75 -33.80 12.76
C GLY A 361 4.97 -33.22 14.17
N ASP A 362 4.82 -34.10 15.18
CA ASP A 362 5.06 -33.90 16.62
C ASP A 362 6.52 -33.56 16.98
N ALA A 363 7.19 -32.74 16.18
CA ALA A 363 8.43 -32.10 16.60
C ALA A 363 8.07 -30.93 17.53
N ASN A 364 7.70 -31.26 18.77
CA ASN A 364 7.74 -30.33 19.88
C ASN A 364 9.12 -29.63 19.84
N ILE A 365 9.17 -28.30 19.78
CA ILE A 365 10.42 -27.55 19.91
C ILE A 365 11.10 -27.85 21.27
N VAL A 366 10.33 -28.36 22.24
CA VAL A 366 10.85 -28.95 23.50
C VAL A 366 11.86 -30.10 23.25
N GLY A 367 11.77 -30.79 22.11
CA GLY A 367 12.74 -31.81 21.68
C GLY A 367 14.04 -31.26 21.08
N TRP A 368 14.13 -29.97 20.80
CA TRP A 368 15.29 -29.34 20.16
C TRP A 368 16.53 -29.37 21.08
N ARG A 369 16.34 -29.20 22.40
CA ARG A 369 17.41 -29.39 23.41
C ARG A 369 17.87 -30.85 23.54
N ARG A 370 16.98 -31.85 23.30
CA ARG A 370 17.34 -33.28 23.48
C ARG A 370 18.06 -33.91 22.28
N LEU A 371 17.96 -33.31 21.10
CA LEU A 371 18.52 -33.86 19.86
C LEU A 371 19.90 -33.29 19.49
N GLY A 372 20.35 -32.23 20.17
CA GLY A 372 21.69 -31.64 19.97
C GLY A 372 22.80 -32.27 20.82
N GLY A 373 22.45 -33.16 21.74
CA GLY A 373 23.40 -33.88 22.60
C GLY A 373 23.84 -35.22 21.99
N GLU A 374 24.57 -35.20 20.88
CA GLU A 374 25.43 -36.35 20.55
C GLU A 374 26.75 -36.21 21.31
N GLY A 375 26.89 -37.00 22.39
CA GLY A 375 28.17 -37.48 22.90
C GLY A 375 28.89 -36.60 23.94
N SER A 376 28.53 -36.75 25.21
CA SER A 376 29.54 -36.77 26.28
C SER A 376 29.03 -37.53 27.52
N GLU A 377 29.62 -38.72 27.73
CA GLU A 377 29.91 -39.34 29.04
C GLU A 377 28.76 -39.60 30.04
N ARG A 378 28.36 -40.87 30.19
CA ARG A 378 28.83 -41.78 31.27
C ARG A 378 28.08 -43.12 31.29
N ALA A 379 28.83 -44.10 31.77
CA ALA A 379 28.44 -45.45 32.16
C ALA A 379 27.31 -45.49 33.21
#